data_AF-A0A9D6RA63-F1
#
_entry.id   AF-A0A9D6RA63-F1
#
_cell.length_a   1.000
_cell.length_b   1.000
_cell.length_c   1.000
_cell.angle_alpha   90.00
_cell.angle_beta   90.00
_cell.angle_gamma   90.00
#
_symmetry.space_group_name_H-M   'P 1'
#
loop_
_entity.id
_entity.type
_entity.pdbx_description
1 polymer ?
#
loop_
_entity_poly.entity_id
_entity_poly.type
_entity_poly.pdbx_seq_one_letter_code
_entity_poly.pdbx_strand_id
1 'polypeptide(L)'
;MTAVQFVHCRDCEELFRPSPHDRTPEYRLGDDGPVAEVRDDCMAFLTRHARHALATLRATAAPAAHDGPLSDPMASTVWEVSDGEQVLLVQAWRPALTAPLRYRLIPGRLVTEKSAVEISDDDIRGDVDRALYPGTAPHRKLDAFVTRFKTVAWDLDPATLDIVYDLPGDPTLSVAKLPAWALERLAESARQIFDHDDAARIATHLAESAADTDAFTVLLRQRVYVA
;
A
#
# COMPACT_ATOMS: atom_id res chain seq x y z
N MET A 1 10.53 -11.08 -1.11
CA MET A 1 9.17 -11.45 -1.56
C MET A 1 9.30 -12.24 -2.85
N THR A 2 8.66 -13.40 -2.98
CA THR A 2 8.66 -14.18 -4.22
C THR A 2 7.86 -13.41 -5.28
N ALA A 3 8.39 -13.28 -6.50
CA ALA A 3 7.69 -12.61 -7.59
C ALA A 3 6.32 -13.27 -7.85
N VAL A 4 5.29 -12.45 -8.10
CA VAL A 4 3.93 -12.93 -8.37
C VAL A 4 3.94 -13.74 -9.67
N GLN A 5 3.50 -15.00 -9.59
CA GLN A 5 3.45 -15.94 -10.69
C GLN A 5 2.16 -16.76 -10.62
N PHE A 6 1.56 -17.02 -11.78
CA PHE A 6 0.39 -17.87 -11.95
C PHE A 6 0.67 -18.99 -12.93
N VAL A 7 -0.05 -20.10 -12.76
CA VAL A 7 -0.19 -21.17 -13.76
C VAL A 7 -1.60 -21.04 -14.34
N HIS A 8 -1.67 -20.87 -15.65
CA HIS A 8 -2.92 -20.72 -16.40
C HIS A 8 -3.14 -21.96 -17.26
N CYS A 9 -4.30 -22.57 -17.15
CA CYS A 9 -4.73 -23.62 -18.06
C CYS A 9 -5.51 -23.02 -19.22
N ARG A 10 -4.96 -23.08 -20.43
CA ARG A 10 -5.59 -22.51 -21.65
C ARG A 10 -6.81 -23.30 -22.12
N ASP A 11 -6.97 -24.54 -21.66
CA ASP A 11 -8.08 -25.40 -22.11
C ASP A 11 -9.36 -25.21 -21.29
N CYS A 12 -9.23 -24.79 -20.02
CA CYS A 12 -10.37 -24.60 -19.11
C CYS A 12 -10.41 -23.22 -18.44
N GLU A 13 -9.46 -22.35 -18.76
CA GLU A 13 -9.30 -21.00 -18.21
C GLU A 13 -9.08 -20.94 -16.68
N GLU A 14 -8.75 -22.07 -16.05
CA GLU A 14 -8.47 -22.12 -14.63
C GLU A 14 -7.08 -21.54 -14.32
N LEU A 15 -6.99 -20.77 -13.24
CA LEU A 15 -5.77 -20.12 -12.77
C LEU A 15 -5.42 -20.60 -11.37
N PHE A 16 -4.14 -20.86 -11.16
CA PHE A 16 -3.58 -21.19 -9.86
C PHE A 16 -2.39 -20.29 -9.56
N ARG A 17 -2.27 -19.84 -8.31
CA ARG A 17 -1.10 -19.09 -7.83
C ARG A 17 -0.30 -19.97 -6.88
N PRO A 18 0.84 -20.53 -7.32
CA PRO A 18 1.71 -21.27 -6.43
C PRO A 18 2.17 -20.41 -5.24
N SER A 19 2.12 -21.01 -4.06
CA SER A 19 2.50 -20.37 -2.80
C SER A 19 3.37 -21.32 -1.97
N PRO A 20 4.33 -20.80 -1.17
CA PRO A 20 5.00 -21.60 -0.16
C PRO A 20 4.03 -22.30 0.81
N HIS A 21 2.80 -21.78 0.92
CA HIS A 21 1.77 -22.32 1.79
C HIS A 21 1.01 -23.52 1.22
N ASP A 22 1.19 -23.88 -0.06
CA ASP A 22 0.45 -24.97 -0.71
C ASP A 22 0.69 -26.35 -0.05
N ARG A 23 1.73 -26.46 0.77
CA ARG A 23 2.10 -27.67 1.55
C ARG A 23 1.95 -27.49 3.06
N THR A 24 1.38 -26.37 3.50
CA THR A 24 1.22 -26.11 4.94
C THR A 24 0.13 -27.03 5.48
N PRO A 25 0.38 -27.77 6.58
CA PRO A 25 -0.65 -28.62 7.18
C PRO A 25 -1.84 -27.81 7.66
N GLU A 26 -3.05 -28.25 7.30
CA GLU A 26 -4.27 -27.78 7.94
C GLU A 26 -4.51 -28.60 9.21
N TYR A 27 -4.71 -27.93 10.33
CA TYR A 27 -5.05 -28.59 11.58
C TYR A 27 -6.55 -28.50 11.82
N ARG A 28 -7.19 -29.65 12.05
CA ARG A 28 -8.59 -29.72 12.50
C ARG A 28 -8.64 -30.39 13.86
N LEU A 29 -9.51 -29.89 14.74
CA LEU A 29 -9.75 -30.52 16.03
C LEU A 29 -10.71 -31.69 15.82
N GLY A 30 -10.23 -32.92 15.96
CA GLY A 30 -11.04 -34.12 16.00
C GLY A 30 -11.33 -34.58 17.43
N ASP A 31 -12.15 -35.61 17.57
CA ASP A 31 -12.55 -36.17 18.87
C ASP A 31 -11.36 -36.70 19.69
N ASP A 32 -10.32 -37.19 19.01
CA ASP A 32 -9.08 -37.71 19.61
C ASP A 32 -7.94 -36.67 19.68
N GLY A 33 -8.22 -35.40 19.38
CA GLY A 33 -7.26 -34.30 19.38
C GLY A 33 -6.97 -33.68 18.00
N PRO A 34 -5.93 -32.83 17.87
CA PRO A 34 -5.64 -32.15 16.62
C PRO A 34 -5.11 -33.12 15.55
N VAL A 35 -5.79 -33.17 14.42
CA VAL A 35 -5.38 -33.93 13.23
C VAL A 35 -4.78 -32.96 12.22
N ALA A 36 -3.57 -33.26 11.74
CA ALA A 36 -2.92 -32.52 10.68
C ALA A 36 -3.22 -33.18 9.32
N GLU A 37 -3.82 -32.43 8.40
CA GLU A 37 -4.00 -32.84 7.01
C GLU A 37 -2.98 -32.07 6.14
N VAL A 38 -1.98 -32.79 5.62
CA VAL A 38 -1.02 -32.20 4.67
C VAL A 38 -1.60 -32.36 3.27
N ARG A 39 -1.95 -31.24 2.64
CA ARG A 39 -2.36 -31.19 1.22
C ARG A 39 -1.23 -30.57 0.42
N ASP A 40 -1.12 -30.93 -0.87
CA ASP A 40 -0.25 -30.27 -1.83
C ASP A 40 -1.14 -29.72 -2.95
N ASP A 41 -1.66 -28.51 -2.75
CA ASP A 41 -2.66 -27.91 -3.63
C ASP A 41 -2.11 -27.65 -5.04
N CYS A 42 -0.81 -27.33 -5.13
CA CYS A 42 -0.11 -27.14 -6.40
C CYS A 42 -0.06 -28.46 -7.18
N MET A 43 0.38 -29.55 -6.54
CA MET A 43 0.42 -30.86 -7.21
C MET A 43 -0.98 -31.37 -7.56
N ALA A 44 -1.98 -31.08 -6.73
CA ALA A 44 -3.38 -31.41 -7.04
C ALA A 44 -3.86 -30.67 -8.30
N PHE A 45 -3.54 -29.38 -8.43
CA PHE A 45 -3.84 -28.59 -9.62
C PHE A 45 -3.14 -29.16 -10.86
N LEU A 46 -1.83 -29.40 -10.79
CA LEU A 46 -1.03 -29.92 -11.91
C LEU A 46 -1.49 -31.31 -12.36
N THR A 47 -1.84 -32.19 -11.41
CA THR A 47 -2.31 -33.55 -11.72
C THR A 47 -3.65 -33.51 -12.45
N ARG A 48 -4.59 -32.67 -11.99
CA ARG A 48 -5.89 -32.48 -12.66
C ARG A 48 -5.76 -31.93 -14.08
N HIS A 49 -4.71 -31.14 -14.33
CA HIS A 49 -4.45 -30.50 -15.62
C HIS A 49 -3.30 -31.15 -16.41
N ALA A 50 -2.91 -32.38 -16.08
CA ALA A 50 -1.72 -33.03 -16.65
C ALA A 50 -1.76 -33.22 -18.18
N ARG A 51 -2.95 -33.17 -18.79
CA ARG A 51 -3.16 -33.29 -20.23
C ARG A 51 -3.54 -31.98 -20.91
N HIS A 52 -3.61 -30.88 -20.15
CA HIS A 52 -4.03 -29.60 -20.69
C HIS A 52 -2.83 -28.74 -21.09
N ALA A 53 -3.06 -27.76 -21.96
CA ALA A 53 -2.08 -26.73 -22.27
C ALA A 53 -1.94 -25.75 -21.10
N LEU A 54 -0.79 -25.79 -20.41
CA LEU A 54 -0.47 -24.90 -19.30
C LEU A 54 0.51 -23.80 -19.73
N ALA A 55 0.25 -22.57 -19.30
CA ALA A 55 1.13 -21.42 -19.45
C ALA A 55 1.52 -20.85 -18.08
N THR A 56 2.72 -20.30 -17.99
CA THR A 56 3.15 -19.55 -16.82
C THR A 56 2.94 -18.06 -17.07
N LEU A 57 2.19 -17.40 -16.21
CA LEU A 57 2.02 -15.95 -16.24
C LEU A 57 2.86 -15.31 -15.13
N ARG A 58 3.61 -14.27 -15.46
CA ARG A 58 4.43 -13.51 -14.50
C ARG A 58 3.94 -12.07 -14.44
N ALA A 59 3.87 -11.50 -13.25
CA ALA A 59 3.54 -10.08 -13.11
C ALA A 59 4.53 -9.21 -13.91
N THR A 60 4.00 -8.19 -14.57
CA THR A 60 4.81 -7.15 -15.22
C THR A 60 5.34 -6.17 -14.17
N ALA A 61 6.04 -5.12 -14.61
CA ALA A 61 6.48 -4.05 -13.71
C ALA A 61 5.35 -3.08 -13.31
N ALA A 62 4.15 -3.24 -13.90
CA ALA A 62 3.02 -2.38 -13.58
C ALA A 62 2.58 -2.60 -12.12
N PRO A 63 2.24 -1.52 -11.39
CA PRO A 63 1.65 -1.66 -10.06
C PRO A 63 0.30 -2.36 -10.16
N ALA A 64 -0.08 -3.12 -9.13
CA ALA A 64 -1.38 -3.77 -9.07
C ALA A 64 -2.48 -2.76 -8.75
N ALA A 65 -3.70 -3.03 -9.22
CA ALA A 65 -4.90 -2.29 -8.80
C ALA A 65 -5.57 -3.02 -7.64
N HIS A 66 -6.07 -2.25 -6.67
CA HIS A 66 -6.77 -2.74 -5.49
C HIS A 66 -8.11 -2.03 -5.36
N ASP A 67 -9.17 -2.75 -5.00
CA ASP A 67 -10.49 -2.17 -4.74
C ASP A 67 -10.75 -1.86 -3.25
N GLY A 68 -9.78 -2.20 -2.40
CA GLY A 68 -9.79 -1.97 -0.96
C GLY A 68 -8.37 -2.03 -0.38
N PRO A 69 -8.19 -1.67 0.90
CA PRO A 69 -6.87 -1.60 1.53
C PRO A 69 -6.07 -2.90 1.40
N LEU A 70 -4.74 -2.82 1.28
CA LEU A 70 -3.88 -4.01 1.20
C LEU A 70 -4.01 -4.94 2.42
N SER A 71 -4.39 -4.38 3.56
CA SER A 71 -4.63 -5.11 4.81
C SER A 71 -5.97 -5.84 4.85
N ASP A 72 -6.89 -5.53 3.93
CA ASP A 72 -8.18 -6.21 3.85
C ASP A 72 -8.05 -7.54 3.07
N PRO A 73 -8.21 -8.71 3.73
CA PRO A 73 -8.13 -10.00 3.05
C PRO A 73 -9.28 -10.24 2.05
N MET A 74 -10.30 -9.39 2.04
CA MET A 74 -11.43 -9.44 1.12
C MET A 74 -11.29 -8.51 -0.08
N ALA A 75 -10.32 -7.58 -0.06
CA ALA A 75 -10.04 -6.73 -1.20
C ALA A 75 -9.65 -7.57 -2.42
N SER A 76 -10.20 -7.23 -3.58
CA SER A 76 -9.77 -7.78 -4.84
C SER A 76 -8.51 -7.06 -5.31
N THR A 77 -7.63 -7.82 -5.95
CA THR A 77 -6.38 -7.31 -6.52
C THR A 77 -6.30 -7.72 -7.97
N VAL A 78 -5.88 -6.79 -8.84
CA VAL A 78 -5.66 -7.04 -10.25
C VAL A 78 -4.20 -6.80 -10.58
N TRP A 79 -3.55 -7.81 -11.15
CA TRP A 79 -2.20 -7.70 -11.71
C TRP A 79 -2.25 -7.73 -13.22
N GLU A 80 -1.38 -6.93 -13.83
CA GLU A 80 -0.97 -7.15 -15.20
C GLU A 80 0.11 -8.24 -15.22
N VAL A 81 -0.09 -9.26 -16.07
CA VAL A 81 0.78 -10.42 -16.17
C VAL A 81 1.08 -10.73 -17.64
N SER A 82 2.20 -11.41 -17.90
CA SER A 82 2.57 -11.85 -19.24
C SER A 82 3.05 -13.29 -19.26
N ASP A 83 2.78 -13.99 -20.36
CA ASP A 83 3.37 -15.29 -20.72
C ASP A 83 4.59 -15.16 -21.67
N GLY A 84 5.01 -13.92 -21.97
CA GLY A 84 6.06 -13.60 -22.93
C GLY A 84 5.55 -13.31 -24.35
N GLU A 85 4.31 -13.68 -24.68
CA GLU A 85 3.69 -13.41 -25.99
C GLU A 85 2.61 -12.32 -25.88
N GLN A 86 1.82 -12.39 -24.82
CA GLN A 86 0.69 -11.48 -24.56
C GLN A 86 0.76 -10.90 -23.14
N VAL A 87 0.02 -9.82 -22.96
CA VAL A 87 -0.22 -9.18 -21.67
C VAL A 87 -1.70 -9.37 -21.32
N LEU A 88 -1.96 -9.85 -20.11
CA LEU A 88 -3.27 -10.23 -19.60
C LEU A 88 -3.48 -9.60 -18.21
N LEU A 89 -4.73 -9.51 -17.78
CA LEU A 89 -5.05 -9.11 -16.41
C LEU A 89 -5.57 -10.30 -15.61
N VAL A 90 -4.99 -10.54 -14.43
CA VAL A 90 -5.47 -11.53 -13.47
C VAL A 90 -6.09 -10.81 -12.29
N GLN A 91 -7.36 -11.08 -12.00
CA GLN A 91 -8.02 -10.65 -10.77
C GLN A 91 -7.97 -11.77 -9.73
N ALA A 92 -7.49 -11.47 -8.53
CA ALA A 92 -7.73 -12.26 -7.32
C ALA A 92 -8.86 -11.66 -6.50
N TRP A 93 -9.72 -12.52 -5.95
CA TRP A 93 -10.75 -12.13 -5.00
C TRP A 93 -11.14 -13.32 -4.12
N ARG A 94 -11.83 -13.07 -3.02
CA ARG A 94 -12.37 -14.12 -2.16
C ARG A 94 -13.83 -13.78 -1.81
N PRO A 95 -14.77 -14.73 -1.88
CA PRO A 95 -16.19 -14.44 -1.64
C PRO A 95 -16.58 -14.36 -0.15
N ALA A 96 -15.78 -14.94 0.75
CA ALA A 96 -15.98 -14.91 2.20
C ALA A 96 -14.66 -15.22 2.91
N LEU A 97 -14.46 -14.77 4.15
CA LEU A 97 -13.19 -14.96 4.89
C LEU A 97 -12.74 -16.43 4.96
N THR A 98 -13.68 -17.37 5.07
CA THR A 98 -13.41 -18.82 5.16
C THR A 98 -13.22 -19.50 3.80
N ALA A 99 -13.46 -18.80 2.69
CA ALA A 99 -13.30 -19.34 1.36
C ALA A 99 -11.84 -19.20 0.86
N PRO A 100 -11.38 -20.08 -0.05
CA PRO A 100 -10.08 -19.90 -0.71
C PRO A 100 -10.09 -18.68 -1.63
N LEU A 101 -8.90 -18.12 -1.86
CA LEU A 101 -8.70 -17.07 -2.87
C LEU A 101 -8.94 -17.66 -4.27
N ARG A 102 -9.66 -16.92 -5.11
CA ARG A 102 -9.99 -17.29 -6.49
C ARG A 102 -9.29 -16.37 -7.47
N TYR A 103 -9.05 -16.87 -8.67
CA TYR A 103 -8.36 -16.16 -9.75
C TYR A 103 -9.14 -16.28 -11.05
N ARG A 104 -9.13 -15.23 -11.87
CA ARG A 104 -9.71 -15.22 -13.22
C ARG A 104 -8.98 -14.23 -14.11
N LEU A 105 -8.99 -14.49 -15.40
CA LEU A 105 -8.64 -13.48 -16.40
C LEU A 105 -9.79 -12.48 -16.55
N ILE A 106 -9.44 -11.21 -16.67
CA ILE A 106 -10.39 -10.14 -16.98
C ILE A 106 -9.91 -9.36 -18.21
N PRO A 107 -10.82 -8.82 -19.04
CA PRO A 107 -10.45 -7.94 -20.13
C PRO A 107 -10.02 -6.56 -19.61
N GLY A 108 -9.28 -5.82 -20.45
CA GLY A 108 -8.88 -4.44 -20.19
C GLY A 108 -7.36 -4.29 -20.05
N ARG A 109 -6.93 -3.13 -19.55
CA ARG A 109 -5.54 -2.85 -19.20
C ARG A 109 -5.45 -2.10 -17.87
N LEU A 110 -4.32 -2.21 -17.18
CA LEU A 110 -4.07 -1.34 -16.04
C LEU A 110 -3.69 0.06 -16.54
N VAL A 111 -4.28 1.07 -15.90
CA VAL A 111 -3.93 2.47 -16.09
C VAL A 111 -3.49 3.02 -14.74
N THR A 112 -2.29 3.58 -14.72
CA THR A 112 -1.71 4.25 -13.56
C THR A 112 -1.81 5.76 -13.78
N GLU A 113 -2.54 6.45 -12.90
CA GLU A 113 -2.51 7.91 -12.87
C GLU A 113 -1.21 8.41 -12.25
N LYS A 114 -0.82 9.64 -12.60
CA LYS A 114 0.35 10.27 -11.99
C LYS A 114 0.11 10.42 -10.48
N SER A 115 1.02 9.89 -9.68
CA SER A 115 0.96 10.05 -8.22
C SER A 115 1.04 11.52 -7.82
N ALA A 116 0.35 11.87 -6.74
CA ALA A 116 0.28 13.23 -6.22
C ALA A 116 0.50 13.25 -4.71
N VAL A 117 1.18 14.29 -4.22
CA VAL A 117 1.27 14.56 -2.79
C VAL A 117 0.07 15.38 -2.35
N GLU A 118 -0.57 14.92 -1.28
CA GLU A 118 -1.68 15.57 -0.60
C GLU A 118 -1.31 15.84 0.85
N ILE A 119 -1.97 16.83 1.42
CA ILE A 119 -1.76 17.28 2.78
C ILE A 119 -3.11 17.56 3.42
N SER A 120 -3.18 17.32 4.73
CA SER A 120 -4.31 17.72 5.56
C SER A 120 -3.88 18.95 6.36
N ASP A 121 -4.49 20.09 6.07
CA ASP A 121 -4.20 21.34 6.78
C ASP A 121 -4.45 21.19 8.28
N ASP A 122 -5.50 20.45 8.65
CA ASP A 122 -5.90 20.27 10.04
C ASP A 122 -4.94 19.34 10.79
N ASP A 123 -4.40 18.32 10.12
CA ASP A 123 -3.37 17.46 10.72
C ASP A 123 -2.08 18.25 10.96
N ILE A 124 -1.64 19.06 9.99
CA ILE A 124 -0.47 19.94 10.15
C ILE A 124 -0.67 20.93 11.30
N ARG A 125 -1.86 21.54 11.40
CA ARG A 125 -2.20 22.42 12.54
C ARG A 125 -2.14 21.65 13.85
N GLY A 126 -2.71 20.45 13.89
CA GLY A 126 -2.73 19.58 15.07
C GLY A 126 -1.33 19.17 15.52
N ASP A 127 -0.42 18.85 14.60
CA ASP A 127 0.95 18.47 14.89
C ASP A 127 1.76 19.64 15.46
N VAL A 128 1.62 20.83 14.88
CA VAL A 128 2.26 22.04 15.41
C VAL A 128 1.70 22.42 16.79
N ASP A 129 0.39 22.36 16.97
CA ASP A 129 -0.25 22.66 18.25
C ASP A 129 0.15 21.67 19.34
N ARG A 130 0.31 20.38 18.99
CA ARG A 130 0.82 19.31 19.87
C ARG A 130 2.28 19.53 20.25
N ALA A 131 3.12 19.97 19.31
CA ALA A 131 4.55 20.24 19.56
C ALA A 131 4.76 21.40 20.56
N LEU A 132 3.85 22.38 20.55
CA LEU A 132 3.92 23.54 21.42
C LEU A 132 3.24 23.24 22.77
N TYR A 133 1.98 23.66 22.89
CA TYR A 133 1.09 23.44 24.02
C TYR A 133 -0.34 23.43 23.45
N PRO A 134 -1.08 22.29 23.53
CA PRO A 134 -2.38 22.17 22.88
C PRO A 134 -3.34 23.32 23.20
N GLY A 135 -3.92 23.92 22.16
CA GLY A 135 -4.89 25.01 22.24
C GLY A 135 -4.31 26.41 22.47
N THR A 136 -2.98 26.58 22.44
CA THR A 136 -2.33 27.86 22.78
C THR A 136 -1.68 28.54 21.57
N ALA A 137 -1.46 27.81 20.48
CA ALA A 137 -0.78 28.34 19.31
C ALA A 137 -1.65 29.39 18.57
N PRO A 138 -1.13 30.60 18.27
CA PRO A 138 -1.91 31.60 17.55
C PRO A 138 -2.28 31.12 16.14
N HIS A 139 -3.57 31.11 15.79
CA HIS A 139 -4.06 30.68 14.47
C HIS A 139 -3.29 31.30 13.30
N ARG A 140 -2.96 32.60 13.37
CA ARG A 140 -2.15 33.28 12.33
C ARG A 140 -0.79 32.63 12.07
N LYS A 141 -0.12 32.12 13.11
CA LYS A 141 1.20 31.47 13.00
C LYS A 141 1.02 30.06 12.45
N LEU A 142 -0.02 29.35 12.89
CA LEU A 142 -0.40 28.04 12.35
C LEU A 142 -0.68 28.11 10.84
N ASP A 143 -1.51 29.05 10.40
CA ASP A 143 -1.84 29.22 8.98
C ASP A 143 -0.62 29.61 8.13
N ALA A 144 0.27 30.45 8.68
CA ALA A 144 1.53 30.78 8.04
C ALA A 144 2.43 29.54 7.89
N PHE A 145 2.50 28.69 8.92
CA PHE A 145 3.27 27.45 8.88
C PHE A 145 2.67 26.44 7.90
N VAL A 146 1.36 26.23 7.93
CA VAL A 146 0.63 25.38 6.96
C VAL A 146 0.95 25.83 5.53
N THR A 147 0.94 27.13 5.26
CA THR A 147 1.28 27.69 3.94
C THR A 147 2.72 27.34 3.51
N ARG A 148 3.69 27.46 4.42
CA ARG A 148 5.08 27.03 4.17
C ARG A 148 5.17 25.53 3.97
N PHE A 149 4.43 24.76 4.74
CA PHE A 149 4.36 23.32 4.61
C PHE A 149 3.87 22.90 3.24
N LYS A 150 2.78 23.48 2.73
CA LYS A 150 2.29 23.19 1.37
C LYS A 150 3.35 23.44 0.32
N THR A 151 4.06 24.55 0.44
CA THR A 151 5.12 24.93 -0.50
C THR A 151 6.22 23.86 -0.54
N VAL A 152 6.64 23.35 0.61
CA VAL A 152 7.62 22.26 0.69
C VAL A 152 7.03 20.95 0.16
N ALA A 153 5.79 20.62 0.51
CA ALA A 153 5.12 19.39 0.10
C ALA A 153 4.92 19.30 -1.42
N TRP A 154 4.62 20.41 -2.08
CA TRP A 154 4.45 20.46 -3.54
C TRP A 154 5.77 20.39 -4.32
N ASP A 155 6.91 20.62 -3.67
CA ASP A 155 8.25 20.41 -4.24
C ASP A 155 8.70 18.94 -4.13
N LEU A 156 7.97 18.09 -3.41
CA LEU A 156 8.32 16.67 -3.24
C LEU A 156 8.11 15.90 -4.55
N ASP A 157 9.02 14.98 -4.87
CA ASP A 157 8.81 13.97 -5.91
C ASP A 157 8.07 12.77 -5.30
N PRO A 158 6.79 12.52 -5.68
CA PRO A 158 6.01 11.40 -5.19
C PRO A 158 6.70 10.04 -5.34
N ALA A 159 7.55 9.86 -6.37
CA ALA A 159 8.22 8.60 -6.65
C ALA A 159 9.37 8.27 -5.68
N THR A 160 9.82 9.26 -4.90
CA THR A 160 10.96 9.14 -3.97
C THR A 160 10.54 9.04 -2.51
N LEU A 161 9.23 9.11 -2.23
CA LEU A 161 8.72 9.10 -0.87
C LEU A 161 8.65 7.69 -0.31
N ASP A 162 9.11 7.56 0.94
CA ASP A 162 9.04 6.31 1.69
C ASP A 162 7.64 6.15 2.31
N ILE A 163 6.86 5.21 1.76
CA ILE A 163 5.53 4.86 2.26
C ILE A 163 5.67 4.12 3.59
N VAL A 164 4.92 4.57 4.60
CA VAL A 164 4.83 3.93 5.91
C VAL A 164 3.75 2.85 5.91
N TYR A 165 2.52 3.23 5.53
CA TYR A 165 1.36 2.35 5.48
C TYR A 165 0.30 2.90 4.52
N ASP A 166 -0.58 2.03 4.03
CA ASP A 166 -1.75 2.45 3.26
C ASP A 166 -2.88 2.92 4.18
N LEU A 167 -3.57 3.99 3.79
CA LEU A 167 -4.62 4.58 4.59
C LEU A 167 -5.78 3.58 4.73
N PRO A 168 -6.19 3.22 5.96
CA PRO A 168 -7.32 2.32 6.14
C PRO A 168 -8.60 2.90 5.52
N GLY A 169 -9.24 2.11 4.66
CA GLY A 169 -10.48 2.47 3.97
C GLY A 169 -10.29 3.16 2.61
N ASP A 170 -9.07 3.56 2.22
CA ASP A 170 -8.79 4.12 0.89
C ASP A 170 -7.54 3.47 0.27
N PRO A 171 -7.70 2.57 -0.71
CA PRO A 171 -6.57 1.91 -1.37
C PRO A 171 -5.74 2.83 -2.27
N THR A 172 -6.19 4.06 -2.50
CA THR A 172 -5.51 5.03 -3.35
C THR A 172 -4.66 6.01 -2.57
N LEU A 173 -4.69 5.97 -1.24
CA LEU A 173 -3.95 6.86 -0.36
C LEU A 173 -3.00 6.06 0.52
N SER A 174 -1.75 6.49 0.58
CA SER A 174 -0.76 5.96 1.51
C SER A 174 -0.17 7.10 2.33
N VAL A 175 0.21 6.82 3.56
CA VAL A 175 0.93 7.76 4.41
C VAL A 175 2.42 7.62 4.15
N ALA A 176 3.09 8.72 3.85
CA ALA A 176 4.52 8.74 3.54
C ALA A 176 5.29 9.71 4.43
N LYS A 177 6.56 9.35 4.70
CA LYS A 177 7.46 10.20 5.47
C LYS A 177 7.95 11.38 4.64
N LEU A 178 8.17 12.50 5.32
CA LEU A 178 8.92 13.60 4.74
C LEU A 178 10.41 13.25 4.64
N PRO A 179 11.07 13.54 3.52
CA PRO A 179 12.51 13.37 3.41
C PRO A 179 13.24 14.38 4.31
N ALA A 180 14.48 14.05 4.71
CA ALA A 180 15.27 14.87 5.64
C ALA A 180 15.39 16.35 5.22
N TRP A 181 15.61 16.61 3.93
CA TRP A 181 15.70 17.98 3.41
C TRP A 181 14.39 18.78 3.58
N ALA A 182 13.24 18.11 3.51
CA ALA A 182 11.95 18.75 3.70
C ALA A 182 11.76 19.12 5.18
N LEU A 183 12.10 18.21 6.10
CA LEU A 183 12.10 18.47 7.54
C LEU A 183 13.01 19.66 7.90
N GLU A 184 14.21 19.74 7.32
CA GLU A 184 15.13 20.86 7.51
C GLU A 184 14.54 22.20 7.04
N ARG A 185 13.92 22.23 5.84
CA ARG A 185 13.24 23.43 5.32
C ARG A 185 12.06 23.86 6.19
N LEU A 186 11.32 22.90 6.76
CA LEU A 186 10.21 23.17 7.68
C LEU A 186 10.71 23.70 9.01
N ALA A 187 11.81 23.16 9.55
CA ALA A 187 12.43 23.66 10.77
C ALA A 187 12.97 25.09 10.60
N GLU A 188 13.53 25.43 9.43
CA GLU A 188 13.90 26.81 9.08
C GLU A 188 12.66 27.71 8.98
N SER A 189 11.58 27.22 8.35
CA SER A 189 10.31 27.97 8.28
C SER A 189 9.72 28.23 9.66
N ALA A 190 9.82 27.28 10.60
CA ALA A 190 9.38 27.46 11.97
C ALA A 190 10.16 28.60 12.66
N ARG A 191 11.49 28.66 12.50
CA ARG A 191 12.34 29.72 13.06
C ARG A 191 12.00 31.12 12.56
N GLN A 192 11.35 31.24 11.40
CA GLN A 192 10.94 32.52 10.81
C GLN A 192 9.54 32.98 11.28
N ILE A 193 8.71 32.07 11.75
CA ILE A 193 7.29 32.31 12.09
C ILE A 193 7.08 32.38 13.61
N PHE A 194 7.78 31.52 14.34
CA PHE A 194 7.65 31.35 15.78
C PHE A 194 8.82 32.03 16.50
N ASP A 195 8.66 32.24 17.82
CA ASP A 195 9.79 32.69 18.63
C ASP A 195 10.78 31.54 18.84
N HIS A 196 11.91 31.84 19.49
CA HIS A 196 13.02 30.90 19.61
C HIS A 196 12.63 29.59 20.30
N ASP A 197 11.85 29.66 21.38
CA ASP A 197 11.48 28.51 22.19
C ASP A 197 10.43 27.65 21.46
N ASP A 198 9.41 28.29 20.89
CA ASP A 198 8.39 27.60 20.08
C ASP A 198 9.02 26.92 18.86
N ALA A 199 9.92 27.61 18.14
CA ALA A 199 10.59 27.07 16.96
C ALA A 199 11.48 25.86 17.32
N ALA A 200 12.17 25.91 18.46
CA ALA A 200 13.00 24.80 18.94
C ALA A 200 12.16 23.55 19.28
N ARG A 201 10.95 23.73 19.83
CA ARG A 201 10.01 22.64 20.10
C ARG A 201 9.49 22.01 18.81
N ILE A 202 9.05 22.82 17.85
CA ILE A 202 8.59 22.33 16.54
C ILE A 202 9.71 21.58 15.82
N ALA A 203 10.95 22.11 15.85
CA ALA A 203 12.10 21.43 15.24
C ALA A 203 12.42 20.08 15.91
N THR A 204 12.31 20.00 17.24
CA THR A 204 12.44 18.73 17.97
C THR A 204 11.36 17.74 17.53
N HIS A 205 10.10 18.18 17.45
CA HIS A 205 8.99 17.31 17.05
C HIS A 205 9.11 16.82 15.59
N LEU A 206 9.56 17.70 14.68
CA LEU A 206 9.91 17.33 13.30
C LEU A 206 11.04 16.28 13.26
N ALA A 207 12.07 16.41 14.10
CA ALA A 207 13.15 15.43 14.17
C ALA A 207 12.68 14.08 14.74
N GLU A 208 11.81 14.11 15.74
CA GLU A 208 11.19 12.91 16.32
C GLU A 208 10.28 12.20 15.30
N SER A 209 9.57 12.94 14.44
CA SER A 209 8.72 12.36 13.39
C SER A 209 9.47 11.54 12.34
N ALA A 210 10.78 11.76 12.19
CA ALA A 210 11.61 10.89 11.37
C ALA A 210 11.66 9.46 11.94
N ALA A 211 11.59 9.34 13.27
CA ALA A 211 11.60 8.08 14.02
C ALA A 211 10.19 7.54 14.32
N ASP A 212 9.26 8.42 14.68
CA ASP A 212 7.86 8.11 15.01
C ASP A 212 6.91 8.49 13.86
N THR A 213 6.24 7.51 13.29
CA THR A 213 5.60 7.57 11.97
C THR A 213 4.29 8.36 11.90
N ASP A 214 3.79 8.86 13.03
CA ASP A 214 2.43 9.41 13.13
C ASP A 214 2.37 10.94 13.18
N ALA A 215 3.52 11.64 13.06
CA ALA A 215 3.58 13.11 13.03
C ALA A 215 4.21 13.61 11.72
N PHE A 216 3.77 14.78 11.25
CA PHE A 216 4.31 15.48 10.08
C PHE A 216 4.48 14.58 8.83
N THR A 217 3.45 13.81 8.52
CA THR A 217 3.40 12.98 7.32
C THR A 217 2.72 13.70 6.17
N VAL A 218 2.88 13.14 4.97
CA VAL A 218 2.09 13.55 3.80
C VAL A 218 1.31 12.36 3.28
N LEU A 219 0.20 12.64 2.61
CA LEU A 219 -0.57 11.63 1.92
C LEU A 219 -0.05 11.51 0.49
N LEU A 220 0.20 10.29 0.06
CA LEU A 220 0.57 9.97 -1.31
C LEU A 220 -0.64 9.35 -1.99
N ARG A 221 -1.20 10.04 -2.99
CA ARG A 221 -2.25 9.49 -3.84
C ARG A 221 -1.65 8.68 -4.97
N GLN A 222 -2.00 7.40 -5.06
CA GLN A 222 -1.63 6.49 -6.14
C GLN A 222 -2.88 5.78 -6.64
N ARG A 223 -3.26 6.06 -7.89
CA ARG A 223 -4.46 5.46 -8.48
C ARG A 223 -4.08 4.54 -9.62
N VAL A 224 -4.41 3.27 -9.45
CA VAL A 224 -4.30 2.23 -10.48
C VAL A 224 -5.66 1.61 -10.66
N TYR A 225 -6.15 1.56 -11.89
CA TYR A 225 -7.47 1.01 -12.20
C TYR A 225 -7.47 0.23 -13.51
N VAL A 226 -8.50 -0.61 -13.68
CA VAL A 226 -8.74 -1.34 -14.93
C VAL A 226 -9.57 -0.47 -15.87
N ALA A 227 -9.06 -0.22 -17.07
CA ALA A 227 -9.73 0.55 -18.13
C ALA A 227 -10.26 -0.32 -19.27
#